data_AF-A0AAU6YGQ8-F1
#
_entry.id   AF-A0AAU6YGQ8-F1
#
_cell.length_a   1.000
_cell.length_b   1.000
_cell.length_c   1.000
_cell.angle_alpha   90.00
_cell.angle_beta   90.00
_cell.angle_gamma   90.00
#
_symmetry.space_group_name_H-M   'P 1'
#
loop_
_entity.id
_entity.type
_entity.pdbx_description
1 polymer ?
#
loop_
_entity_poly.entity_id
_entity_poly.type
_entity_poly.pdbx_seq_one_letter_code
_entity_poly.pdbx_strand_id
1 'polypeptide(L)'
;MYKQTLAILLASATLAACGSRPENPVDYVTYRDEPLVKQVENGMTMQKVIAIGGSPSNVIDLPHGGTCNDYILNRDGKQQPYYVRFDATGHVDAKGFKTCKQRQEDSDALHGA
;
A
#
# COMPACT_ATOMS: atom_id res chain seq x y z
N MET A 1 -47.88 -28.75 37.85
CA MET A 1 -46.41 -28.62 38.04
C MET A 1 -45.72 -29.26 36.85
N TYR A 2 -45.19 -28.46 35.92
CA TYR A 2 -44.23 -28.91 34.89
C TYR A 2 -43.25 -27.76 34.65
N LYS A 3 -42.01 -27.97 35.06
CA LYS A 3 -40.87 -27.06 34.82
C LYS A 3 -40.38 -27.31 33.39
N GLN A 4 -40.42 -26.28 32.54
CA GLN A 4 -39.66 -26.28 31.29
C GLN A 4 -38.69 -25.11 31.33
N THR A 5 -37.46 -25.47 31.65
CA THR A 5 -36.22 -24.73 31.42
C THR A 5 -36.14 -24.34 29.95
N LEU A 6 -36.13 -23.04 29.65
CA LEU A 6 -35.73 -22.53 28.35
C LEU A 6 -34.46 -21.71 28.53
N ALA A 7 -33.34 -22.37 28.23
CA ALA A 7 -32.08 -21.73 27.94
C ALA A 7 -32.25 -20.89 26.67
N ILE A 8 -31.98 -19.59 26.76
CA ILE A 8 -31.87 -18.72 25.58
C ILE A 8 -30.39 -18.40 25.41
N LEU A 9 -29.87 -18.89 24.30
CA LEU A 9 -28.52 -18.77 23.80
C LEU A 9 -28.12 -17.30 23.64
N LEU A 10 -26.94 -16.95 24.17
CA LEU A 10 -26.24 -15.72 23.81
C LEU A 10 -25.83 -15.81 22.34
N ALA A 11 -26.51 -15.05 21.48
CA ALA A 11 -26.05 -14.81 20.11
C ALA A 11 -24.99 -13.70 20.14
N SER A 12 -23.72 -14.09 20.24
CA SER A 12 -22.59 -13.18 20.04
C SER A 12 -22.51 -12.80 18.56
N ALA A 13 -23.03 -11.64 18.19
CA ALA A 13 -22.80 -11.06 16.88
C ALA A 13 -21.36 -10.51 16.83
N THR A 14 -20.41 -11.31 16.36
CA THR A 14 -19.11 -10.80 15.96
C THR A 14 -19.29 -10.03 14.66
N LEU A 15 -19.43 -8.71 14.74
CA LEU A 15 -19.16 -7.88 13.57
C LEU A 15 -17.68 -8.04 13.24
N ALA A 16 -17.36 -8.90 12.28
CA ALA A 16 -16.13 -8.81 11.53
C ALA A 16 -16.15 -7.43 10.86
N ALA A 17 -15.53 -6.44 11.51
CA ALA A 17 -15.32 -5.14 10.92
C ALA A 17 -14.43 -5.37 9.70
N CYS A 18 -15.02 -5.45 8.51
CA CYS A 18 -14.28 -5.31 7.26
C CYS A 18 -13.61 -3.94 7.32
N GLY A 19 -12.33 -3.92 7.72
CA GLY A 19 -11.51 -2.73 7.83
C GLY A 19 -11.20 -2.18 6.45
N SER A 20 -12.22 -1.70 5.73
CA SER A 20 -12.02 -0.83 4.58
C SER A 20 -11.55 0.51 5.14
N ARG A 21 -10.25 0.62 5.40
CA ARG A 21 -9.62 1.94 5.50
C ARG A 21 -9.97 2.66 4.21
N PRO A 22 -10.67 3.80 4.25
CA PRO A 22 -10.96 4.54 3.04
C PRO A 22 -9.63 4.98 2.43
N GLU A 23 -9.14 4.22 1.44
CA GLU A 23 -8.14 4.71 0.52
C GLU A 23 -8.79 5.88 -0.18
N ASN A 24 -8.31 7.08 0.13
CA ASN A 24 -8.70 8.32 -0.53
C ASN A 24 -8.75 8.03 -2.04
N PRO A 25 -9.85 8.30 -2.77
CA PRO A 25 -9.98 7.87 -4.15
C PRO A 25 -8.84 8.50 -4.95
N VAL A 26 -7.86 7.67 -5.28
CA VAL A 26 -6.69 8.12 -6.02
C VAL A 26 -7.14 8.35 -7.45
N ASP A 27 -6.89 9.55 -7.96
CA ASP A 27 -7.13 9.88 -9.35
C ASP A 27 -6.07 9.23 -10.26
N TYR A 28 -6.22 7.91 -10.46
CA TYR A 28 -5.37 7.15 -11.37
C TYR A 28 -5.38 7.75 -12.78
N VAL A 29 -6.54 8.27 -13.21
CA VAL A 29 -6.72 8.82 -14.56
C VAL A 29 -5.80 10.02 -14.78
N THR A 30 -5.63 10.89 -13.79
CA THR A 30 -4.73 12.04 -13.86
C THR A 30 -3.27 11.64 -13.98
N TYR A 31 -2.82 10.60 -13.28
CA TYR A 31 -1.40 10.22 -13.20
C TYR A 31 -1.00 9.00 -14.04
N ARG A 32 -1.93 8.36 -14.78
CA ARG A 32 -1.68 7.13 -15.56
C ARG A 32 -0.53 7.25 -16.57
N ASP A 33 -0.26 8.45 -17.05
CA ASP A 33 0.78 8.74 -18.04
C ASP A 33 2.11 9.19 -17.42
N GLU A 34 2.18 9.33 -16.09
CA GLU A 34 3.44 9.59 -15.39
C GLU A 34 4.41 8.42 -15.58
N PRO A 35 5.72 8.66 -15.83
CA PRO A 35 6.67 7.59 -16.17
C PRO A 35 6.71 6.44 -15.15
N LEU A 36 6.70 6.76 -13.85
CA LEU A 36 6.68 5.77 -12.78
C LEU A 36 5.39 4.92 -12.76
N VAL A 37 4.26 5.52 -13.11
CA VAL A 37 2.97 4.82 -13.15
C VAL A 37 2.88 3.93 -14.38
N LYS A 38 3.32 4.43 -15.53
CA LYS A 38 3.17 3.78 -16.84
C LYS A 38 4.23 2.73 -17.14
N GLN A 39 5.48 2.97 -16.76
CA GLN A 39 6.62 2.20 -17.28
C GLN A 39 7.30 1.31 -16.24
N VAL A 40 7.14 1.58 -14.94
CA VAL A 40 7.72 0.70 -13.92
C VAL A 40 6.89 -0.58 -13.83
N GLU A 41 7.53 -1.72 -13.91
CA GLU A 41 6.88 -3.03 -13.82
C GLU A 41 7.52 -3.87 -12.71
N ASN A 42 6.81 -4.90 -12.27
CA ASN A 42 7.35 -5.87 -11.33
C ASN A 42 8.61 -6.54 -11.93
N GLY A 43 9.62 -6.78 -11.10
CA GLY A 43 10.89 -7.35 -11.52
C GLY A 43 11.91 -6.33 -12.04
N MET A 44 11.57 -5.04 -12.20
CA MET A 44 12.56 -4.04 -12.58
C MET A 44 13.57 -3.78 -11.47
N THR A 45 14.83 -3.50 -11.82
CA THR A 45 15.86 -3.12 -10.84
C THR A 45 15.69 -1.67 -10.40
N MET A 46 16.21 -1.33 -9.21
CA MET A 46 16.24 0.06 -8.73
C MET A 46 16.88 1.02 -9.73
N GLN A 47 17.97 0.60 -10.39
CA GLN A 47 18.63 1.44 -11.39
C GLN A 47 17.71 1.73 -12.59
N LYS A 48 16.90 0.76 -13.03
CA LYS A 48 15.93 0.97 -14.09
C LYS A 48 14.81 1.91 -13.66
N VAL A 49 14.34 1.81 -12.41
CA VAL A 49 13.33 2.72 -11.86
C VAL A 49 13.86 4.15 -11.77
N ILE A 50 15.08 4.34 -11.30
CA ILE A 50 15.73 5.67 -11.27
C ILE A 50 15.89 6.24 -12.68
N ALA A 51 16.23 5.39 -13.67
CA ALA A 51 16.29 5.84 -15.06
C ALA A 51 14.93 6.27 -15.63
N ILE A 52 13.82 5.74 -15.11
CA ILE A 52 12.44 6.09 -15.52
C ILE A 52 11.95 7.35 -14.79
N GLY A 53 12.06 7.38 -13.46
CA GLY A 53 11.41 8.37 -12.61
C GLY A 53 12.34 9.42 -12.00
N GLY A 54 13.64 9.32 -12.24
CA GLY A 54 14.65 10.15 -11.58
C GLY A 54 14.93 9.73 -10.14
N SER A 55 15.59 10.61 -9.40
CA SER A 55 15.94 10.38 -8.00
C SER A 55 14.69 10.38 -7.12
N PRO A 56 14.56 9.42 -6.19
CA PRO A 56 13.49 9.43 -5.22
C PRO A 56 13.61 10.61 -4.25
N SER A 57 12.49 11.07 -3.70
CA SER A 57 12.47 12.11 -2.66
C SER A 57 12.94 11.58 -1.31
N ASN A 58 12.77 10.29 -1.06
CA ASN A 58 13.21 9.60 0.15
C ASN A 58 13.37 8.10 -0.14
N VAL A 59 14.23 7.42 0.62
CA VAL A 59 14.43 5.97 0.55
C VAL A 59 14.43 5.43 1.97
N ILE A 60 13.68 4.35 2.20
CA ILE A 60 13.66 3.65 3.49
C ILE A 60 14.01 2.16 3.31
N ASP A 61 14.66 1.60 4.31
CA ASP A 61 14.82 0.15 4.44
C ASP A 61 13.55 -0.47 5.02
N LEU A 62 13.21 -1.68 4.58
CA LEU A 62 12.02 -2.39 5.05
C LEU A 62 12.37 -3.43 6.14
N PRO A 63 11.49 -3.67 7.13
CA PRO A 63 11.77 -4.56 8.27
C PRO A 63 12.12 -6.01 7.90
N HIS A 64 11.66 -6.49 6.74
CA HIS A 64 11.88 -7.87 6.27
C HIS A 64 12.83 -7.95 5.06
N GLY A 65 13.65 -6.91 4.88
CA GLY A 65 14.56 -6.78 3.74
C GLY A 65 13.91 -6.07 2.55
N GLY A 66 14.78 -5.59 1.66
CA GLY A 66 14.39 -4.73 0.55
C GLY A 66 14.30 -3.27 0.97
N THR A 67 13.89 -2.43 0.02
CA THR A 67 13.82 -0.98 0.20
C THR A 67 12.53 -0.42 -0.39
N CYS A 68 12.19 0.81 -0.03
CA CYS A 68 11.10 1.53 -0.64
C CYS A 68 11.52 2.96 -0.97
N ASN A 69 11.23 3.37 -2.21
CA ASN A 69 11.50 4.70 -2.73
C ASN A 69 10.21 5.52 -2.76
N ASP A 70 10.24 6.69 -2.12
CA ASP A 70 9.19 7.70 -2.23
C ASP A 70 9.45 8.62 -3.44
N TYR A 71 8.37 9.00 -4.11
CA TYR A 71 8.31 9.98 -5.17
C TYR A 71 7.12 10.92 -4.95
N ILE A 72 7.22 12.12 -5.54
CA ILE A 72 6.10 13.06 -5.65
C ILE A 72 5.80 13.22 -7.13
N LEU A 73 4.70 12.62 -7.59
CA LEU A 73 4.18 12.88 -8.94
C LEU A 73 3.62 14.29 -8.97
N ASN A 74 3.83 15.00 -10.07
CA ASN A 74 3.32 16.34 -10.25
C ASN A 74 2.66 16.48 -11.63
N ARG A 75 1.34 16.64 -11.64
CA ARG A 75 0.55 16.86 -12.84
C ARG A 75 -0.24 18.15 -12.70
N ASP A 76 0.03 19.13 -13.54
CA ASP A 76 -0.66 20.42 -13.55
C ASP A 76 -0.69 21.11 -12.16
N GLY A 77 0.41 20.99 -11.40
CA GLY A 77 0.56 21.55 -10.06
C GLY A 77 -0.08 20.71 -8.95
N LYS A 78 -0.75 19.61 -9.27
CA LYS A 78 -1.26 18.64 -8.30
C LYS A 78 -0.16 17.65 -7.94
N GLN A 79 0.21 17.65 -6.67
CA GLN A 79 1.18 16.71 -6.12
C GLN A 79 0.49 15.46 -5.60
N GLN A 80 1.08 14.30 -5.88
CA GLN A 80 0.60 13.01 -5.41
C GLN A 80 1.78 12.14 -4.96
N PRO A 81 1.83 11.72 -3.69
CA PRO A 81 2.79 10.74 -3.22
C PRO A 81 2.67 9.42 -3.98
N TYR A 82 3.81 8.83 -4.32
CA TYR A 82 3.91 7.56 -5.00
C TYR A 82 5.10 6.77 -4.49
N TYR A 83 4.89 5.49 -4.17
CA TYR A 83 5.95 4.60 -3.72
C TYR A 83 6.31 3.59 -4.81
N VAL A 84 7.58 3.19 -4.84
CA VAL A 84 8.04 1.98 -5.53
C VAL A 84 8.82 1.15 -4.51
N ARG A 85 8.35 -0.07 -4.27
CA ARG A 85 8.95 -1.03 -3.35
C ARG A 85 9.83 -2.02 -4.11
N PHE A 86 10.97 -2.33 -3.52
CA PHE A 86 11.90 -3.34 -3.98
C PHE A 86 11.99 -4.45 -2.93
N ASP A 87 11.94 -5.69 -3.37
CA ASP A 87 12.14 -6.85 -2.52
C ASP A 87 13.60 -6.96 -2.04
N ALA A 88 13.89 -7.98 -1.22
CA ALA A 88 15.22 -8.24 -0.69
C ALA A 88 16.28 -8.54 -1.78
N THR A 89 15.86 -8.83 -3.02
CA THR A 89 16.75 -9.05 -4.17
C THR A 89 16.99 -7.78 -4.99
N GLY A 90 16.36 -6.66 -4.62
CA GLY A 90 16.51 -5.36 -5.28
C GLY A 90 15.61 -5.17 -6.50
N HIS A 91 14.55 -5.97 -6.63
CA HIS A 91 13.60 -5.91 -7.76
C HIS A 91 12.24 -5.40 -7.32
N VAL A 92 11.56 -4.66 -8.21
CA VAL A 92 10.23 -4.10 -7.92
C VAL A 92 9.23 -5.21 -7.63
N ASP A 93 8.54 -5.12 -6.51
CA ASP A 93 7.50 -6.07 -6.12
C ASP A 93 6.16 -5.39 -5.79
N ALA A 94 6.15 -4.08 -5.56
CA ALA A 94 4.94 -3.29 -5.39
C ALA A 94 5.16 -1.81 -5.75
N LYS A 95 4.08 -1.12 -6.14
CA LYS A 95 4.07 0.33 -6.35
C LYS A 95 2.66 0.89 -6.12
N GLY A 96 2.52 2.18 -5.84
CA GLY A 96 1.20 2.77 -5.64
C GLY A 96 1.19 4.19 -5.08
N PHE A 97 -0.01 4.75 -4.99
CA PHE A 97 -0.24 6.17 -4.71
C PHE A 97 -0.37 6.48 -3.22
N LYS A 98 0.74 6.27 -2.50
CA LYS A 98 0.92 6.60 -1.09
C LYS A 98 2.41 6.70 -0.80
N THR A 99 2.78 7.14 0.39
CA THR A 99 4.19 7.09 0.81
C THR A 99 4.61 5.67 1.19
N CYS A 100 5.91 5.42 1.17
CA CYS A 100 6.53 4.19 1.69
C CYS A 100 6.11 3.92 3.14
N LYS A 101 6.08 4.96 3.99
CA LYS A 101 5.62 4.84 5.37
C LYS A 101 4.16 4.38 5.48
N GLN A 102 3.25 4.99 4.71
CA GLN A 102 1.84 4.58 4.71
C GLN A 102 1.68 3.13 4.23
N ARG A 103 2.44 2.72 3.22
CA ARG A 103 2.47 1.32 2.78
C ARG A 103 2.99 0.39 3.87
N GLN A 104 4.02 0.77 4.60
CA GLN A 104 4.50 -0.05 5.71
C GLN A 104 3.44 -0.20 6.81
N GLU A 105 2.83 0.90 7.25
CA GLU A 105 1.76 0.90 8.26
C GLU A 105 0.56 0.01 7.87
N ASP A 106 0.15 0.09 6.61
CA ASP A 106 -0.90 -0.78 6.08
C ASP A 106 -0.46 -2.27 6.04
N SER A 107 0.84 -2.56 5.95
CA SER A 107 1.37 -3.93 5.87
C SER A 107 1.41 -4.55 7.25
N ASP A 108 1.87 -3.77 8.22
CA ASP A 108 1.92 -4.15 9.63
C ASP A 108 0.50 -4.40 10.16
N ALA A 109 -0.47 -3.58 9.74
CA ALA A 109 -1.87 -3.78 10.10
C ALA A 109 -2.48 -5.08 9.52
N LEU A 110 -1.99 -5.58 8.39
CA LEU A 110 -2.44 -6.83 7.79
C LEU A 110 -1.82 -8.06 8.47
N HIS A 111 -0.54 -7.97 8.88
CA HIS A 111 0.19 -9.07 9.50
C HIS A 111 0.05 -9.11 11.04
N GLY A 112 -0.44 -8.03 11.65
CA GLY A 112 -0.73 -7.93 13.08
C GLY A 112 -2.17 -8.33 13.48
N ALA A 113 -2.92 -8.97 12.58
CA ALA A 113 -4.29 -9.44 12.78
C ALA A 113 -4.37 -10.96 12.91
#